data_AF-A0A2V3UAT1-F1
#
_entry.id   AF-A0A2V3UAT1-F1
#
_cell.length_a   1.000
_cell.length_b   1.000
_cell.length_c   1.000
_cell.angle_alpha   90.00
_cell.angle_beta   90.00
_cell.angle_gamma   90.00
#
_symmetry.space_group_name_H-M   'P 1'
#
loop_
_entity.id
_entity.type
_entity.pdbx_description
1 polymer ?
#
loop_
_entity_poly.entity_id
_entity_poly.type
_entity_poly.pdbx_seq_one_letter_code
_entity_poly.pdbx_strand_id
1 'polypeptide(L)'
;MLADPATGHVCNDRPIRAARWEGAGLNLVGVYELDAEPGTLVVTTRAGMSSQGTGPWGGGHVVHRLGAHGSLAHVPMADAADELDPAGTEARLNRRLALAAGLGAEPRRVRLWEDHGLVDDTMAAWGSYWAVVVRTTARQAWLRAPTLAEMRQMGLPLTRNDTPEARAAAARIRSA
;
A
#
# COMPACT_ATOMS: atom_id res chain seq x y z
N MET A 1 -15.72 -11.37 -5.45
CA MET A 1 -15.39 -9.94 -5.59
C MET A 1 -13.88 -9.83 -5.44
N LEU A 2 -13.18 -9.41 -6.48
CA LEU A 2 -11.71 -9.45 -6.54
C LEU A 2 -11.05 -8.36 -5.70
N ALA A 3 -11.79 -7.40 -5.12
CA ALA A 3 -11.21 -6.34 -4.29
C ALA A 3 -12.01 -6.11 -2.99
N ASP A 4 -11.33 -5.74 -1.89
CA ASP A 4 -11.93 -5.25 -0.64
C ASP A 4 -12.40 -3.78 -0.83
N PRO A 5 -13.70 -3.45 -0.62
CA PRO A 5 -14.21 -2.09 -0.85
C PRO A 5 -13.62 -1.04 0.09
N ALA A 6 -13.18 -1.44 1.29
CA ALA A 6 -12.69 -0.51 2.30
C ALA A 6 -11.23 -0.08 2.04
N THR A 7 -10.44 -0.98 1.45
CA THR A 7 -8.99 -0.79 1.26
C THR A 7 -8.56 -0.79 -0.20
N GLY A 8 -9.44 -1.19 -1.12
CA GLY A 8 -9.11 -1.47 -2.52
C GLY A 8 -8.15 -2.65 -2.68
N HIS A 9 -7.96 -3.50 -1.67
CA HIS A 9 -7.05 -4.65 -1.73
C HIS A 9 -7.57 -5.66 -2.75
N VAL A 10 -6.81 -5.96 -3.80
CA VAL A 10 -7.20 -6.94 -4.82
C VAL A 10 -6.79 -8.36 -4.38
N CYS A 11 -7.71 -9.27 -4.10
CA CYS A 11 -7.34 -10.67 -3.84
C CYS A 11 -7.18 -11.43 -5.15
N ASN A 12 -6.06 -12.14 -5.32
CA ASN A 12 -5.98 -13.18 -6.34
C ASN A 12 -6.59 -14.46 -5.76
N ASP A 13 -7.61 -15.00 -6.43
CA ASP A 13 -8.24 -16.23 -5.97
C ASP A 13 -7.25 -17.40 -5.94
N ARG A 14 -6.26 -17.45 -6.86
CA ARG A 14 -5.17 -18.45 -6.87
C ARG A 14 -3.91 -17.93 -7.59
N PRO A 15 -2.73 -17.86 -6.95
CA PRO A 15 -1.48 -17.62 -7.68
C PRO A 15 -1.18 -18.80 -8.62
N ILE A 16 -0.61 -18.51 -9.79
CA ILE A 16 -0.24 -19.55 -10.76
C ILE A 16 0.99 -20.29 -10.23
N ARG A 17 0.91 -21.63 -10.19
CA ARG A 17 2.01 -22.51 -9.78
C ARG A 17 2.81 -22.92 -11.01
N ALA A 18 4.13 -23.10 -10.84
CA ALA A 18 4.95 -23.68 -11.88
C ALA A 18 4.46 -25.10 -12.20
N ALA A 19 4.36 -25.45 -13.48
CA ALA A 19 4.03 -26.79 -13.95
C ALA A 19 5.17 -27.76 -13.61
N ARG A 20 6.42 -27.29 -13.72
CA ARG A 20 7.63 -28.01 -13.34
C ARG A 20 8.76 -27.04 -13.02
N TRP A 21 9.84 -27.56 -12.44
CA TRP A 21 11.07 -26.83 -12.22
C TRP A 21 12.19 -27.47 -13.03
N GLU A 22 12.93 -26.66 -13.77
CA GLU A 22 14.06 -27.08 -14.59
C GLU A 22 15.36 -26.45 -14.05
N GLY A 23 16.46 -27.21 -14.09
CA GLY A 23 17.77 -26.70 -13.68
C GLY A 23 18.41 -25.87 -14.81
N ALA A 24 18.84 -24.65 -14.49
CA ALA A 24 19.62 -23.79 -15.38
C ALA A 24 20.90 -23.35 -14.66
N GLY A 25 21.96 -24.16 -14.79
CA GLY A 25 23.21 -23.98 -14.03
C GLY A 25 22.98 -24.17 -12.52
N LEU A 26 23.34 -23.17 -11.71
CA LEU A 26 23.07 -23.16 -10.26
C LEU A 26 21.65 -22.70 -9.89
N ASN A 27 20.83 -22.31 -10.88
CA ASN A 27 19.49 -21.79 -10.66
C ASN A 27 18.41 -22.85 -10.95
N LEU A 28 17.32 -22.84 -10.18
CA LEU A 28 16.07 -23.52 -10.52
C LEU A 28 15.14 -22.53 -11.20
N VAL A 29 14.67 -22.86 -12.40
CA VAL A 29 13.74 -22.06 -13.19
C VAL A 29 12.37 -22.75 -13.14
N GLY A 30 11.34 -22.01 -12.74
CA GLY A 30 9.96 -22.48 -12.81
C GLY A 30 9.47 -22.38 -14.25
N VAL A 31 8.99 -23.48 -14.80
CA VAL A 31 8.34 -23.50 -16.12
C VAL A 31 6.84 -23.41 -15.92
N TYR A 32 6.21 -22.50 -16.66
CA TYR A 32 4.78 -22.23 -16.61
C TYR A 32 4.21 -22.49 -17.99
N GLU A 33 3.18 -23.33 -18.05
CA GLU A 33 2.39 -23.55 -19.26
C GLU A 33 1.14 -22.66 -19.12
N LEU A 34 1.12 -21.57 -19.87
CA LEU A 34 0.06 -20.56 -19.82
C LEU A 34 -0.68 -20.54 -21.14
N ASP A 35 -1.99 -20.83 -21.09
CA ASP A 35 -2.91 -20.55 -22.18
C ASP A 35 -3.55 -19.18 -21.93
N ALA A 36 -2.79 -18.13 -22.21
CA ALA A 36 -3.18 -16.75 -21.98
C ALA A 36 -2.68 -15.84 -23.10
N GLU A 37 -3.50 -14.86 -23.46
CA GLU A 37 -3.17 -13.92 -24.52
C GLU A 37 -2.02 -12.99 -24.11
N PRO A 38 -1.17 -12.57 -25.07
CA PRO A 38 -0.21 -11.50 -24.83
C PRO A 38 -0.90 -10.25 -24.26
N GLY A 39 -0.24 -9.61 -23.29
CA GLY A 39 -0.78 -8.49 -22.52
C GLY A 39 -1.41 -8.89 -21.19
N THR A 40 -1.68 -10.19 -20.96
CA THR A 40 -2.23 -10.68 -19.69
C THR A 40 -1.28 -10.44 -18.52
N LEU A 41 -1.84 -9.98 -17.39
CA LEU A 41 -1.12 -9.89 -16.12
C LEU A 41 -0.99 -11.27 -15.47
N VAL A 42 0.24 -11.64 -15.15
CA VAL A 42 0.61 -12.92 -14.54
C VAL A 42 1.19 -12.64 -13.16
N VAL A 43 0.61 -13.24 -12.12
CA VAL A 43 1.11 -13.12 -10.74
C VAL A 43 1.79 -14.41 -10.33
N THR A 44 3.08 -14.30 -9.99
CA THR A 44 3.90 -15.42 -9.53
C THR A 44 4.28 -15.24 -8.07
N THR A 45 4.56 -16.34 -7.37
CA THR A 45 5.16 -16.32 -6.03
C THR A 45 6.60 -16.81 -6.15
N ARG A 46 7.55 -16.14 -5.49
CA ARG A 46 8.94 -16.59 -5.51
C ARG A 46 9.07 -17.99 -4.91
N ALA A 47 9.91 -18.82 -5.52
CA ALA A 47 10.18 -20.19 -5.05
C ALA A 47 10.55 -20.21 -3.56
N GLY A 48 9.97 -21.14 -2.80
CA GLY A 48 10.27 -21.35 -1.38
C GLY A 48 9.57 -20.39 -0.40
N MET A 49 8.66 -19.51 -0.86
CA MET A 49 7.92 -18.63 0.03
C MET A 49 6.46 -19.07 0.23
N SER A 50 6.03 -19.21 1.48
CA SER A 50 4.60 -19.25 1.85
C SER A 50 4.10 -17.81 1.94
N SER A 51 3.20 -17.41 1.03
CA SER A 51 2.80 -16.01 0.91
C SER A 51 1.67 -15.64 1.87
N GLN A 52 2.06 -15.25 3.09
CA GLN A 52 1.28 -14.36 3.96
C GLN A 52 2.15 -13.11 4.14
N GLY A 53 1.83 -11.98 3.51
CA GLY A 53 2.62 -10.77 3.70
C GLY A 53 1.90 -9.50 3.28
N THR A 54 2.59 -8.37 3.28
CA THR A 54 1.98 -7.04 3.15
C THR A 54 2.14 -6.48 1.74
N GLY A 55 1.02 -6.40 1.01
CA GLY A 55 0.91 -5.85 -0.35
C GLY A 55 -0.53 -6.01 -0.85
N PRO A 56 -0.93 -5.37 -1.97
CA PRO A 56 -2.29 -5.51 -2.51
C PRO A 56 -2.60 -6.94 -2.97
N TRP A 57 -1.65 -7.89 -3.00
CA TRP A 57 -1.90 -9.33 -3.17
C TRP A 57 -1.25 -10.20 -2.08
N GLY A 58 -0.63 -9.61 -1.04
CA GLY A 58 0.23 -10.32 -0.10
C GLY A 58 1.74 -10.15 -0.36
N GLY A 59 2.58 -10.61 0.56
CA GLY A 59 4.04 -10.48 0.47
C GLY A 59 4.67 -11.65 -0.26
N GLY A 60 5.56 -11.35 -1.22
CA GLY A 60 6.30 -12.34 -2.00
C GLY A 60 5.79 -12.57 -3.42
N HIS A 61 4.70 -11.92 -3.80
CA HIS A 61 4.19 -11.95 -5.15
C HIS A 61 4.95 -10.99 -6.05
N VAL A 62 5.12 -11.38 -7.31
CA VAL A 62 5.68 -10.54 -8.37
C VAL A 62 4.70 -10.57 -9.53
N VAL A 63 4.46 -9.41 -10.13
CA VAL A 63 3.56 -9.29 -11.28
C VAL A 63 4.35 -9.06 -12.55
N HIS A 64 3.91 -9.74 -13.59
CA HIS A 64 4.49 -9.67 -14.92
C HIS A 64 3.40 -9.42 -15.95
N ARG A 65 3.77 -8.83 -17.08
CA ARG A 65 2.97 -8.83 -18.30
C ARG A 65 3.50 -9.87 -19.27
N LEU A 66 2.63 -10.72 -19.78
CA LEU A 66 2.94 -11.71 -20.79
C LEU A 66 3.17 -11.05 -22.15
N GLY A 67 4.30 -11.30 -22.80
CA GLY A 67 4.60 -10.86 -24.16
C GLY A 67 4.24 -11.90 -25.21
N ALA A 68 4.31 -11.51 -26.49
CA ALA A 68 3.85 -12.32 -27.65
C ALA A 68 4.59 -13.65 -27.91
N HIS A 69 5.61 -13.99 -27.11
CA HIS A 69 6.37 -15.24 -27.22
C HIS A 69 6.70 -15.83 -25.85
N GLY A 70 5.81 -15.65 -24.87
CA GLY A 70 6.01 -16.17 -23.51
C GLY A 70 7.01 -15.37 -22.66
N SER A 71 7.48 -14.22 -23.14
CA SER A 71 8.32 -13.32 -22.35
C SER A 71 7.53 -12.69 -21.20
N LEU A 72 8.20 -12.41 -20.09
CA LEU A 72 7.59 -11.79 -18.90
C LEU A 72 8.27 -10.45 -18.61
N ALA A 73 7.52 -9.35 -18.77
CA ALA A 73 7.98 -8.02 -18.38
C ALA A 73 7.48 -7.71 -16.97
N HIS A 74 8.36 -7.30 -16.06
CA HIS A 74 7.95 -6.93 -14.69
C HIS A 74 6.97 -5.74 -14.72
N VAL A 75 5.90 -5.83 -13.95
CA VAL A 75 4.93 -4.75 -13.74
C VAL A 75 4.91 -4.40 -12.25
N PRO A 76 5.05 -3.12 -11.87
CA PRO A 76 4.87 -2.71 -10.49
C PRO A 76 3.51 -3.14 -9.95
N MET A 77 3.52 -3.71 -8.74
CA MET A 77 2.33 -4.31 -8.15
C MET A 77 1.15 -3.32 -8.03
N ALA A 78 1.46 -2.06 -7.74
CA ALA A 78 0.47 -0.99 -7.65
C ALA A 78 -0.23 -0.74 -9.00
N ASP A 79 0.56 -0.62 -10.08
CA ASP A 79 0.05 -0.32 -11.41
C ASP A 79 -0.86 -1.45 -11.92
N ALA A 80 -0.44 -2.70 -11.70
CA ALA A 80 -1.26 -3.86 -12.06
C ALA A 80 -2.58 -3.91 -11.27
N ALA A 81 -2.58 -3.50 -9.99
CA ALA A 81 -3.80 -3.47 -9.18
C ALA A 81 -4.74 -2.35 -9.64
N ASP A 82 -4.17 -1.21 -10.04
CA ASP A 82 -4.89 -0.06 -10.57
C ASP A 82 -5.49 -0.34 -11.97
N GLU A 83 -4.83 -1.19 -12.78
CA GLU A 83 -5.40 -1.70 -14.04
C GLU A 83 -6.57 -2.68 -13.82
N LEU A 84 -6.43 -3.60 -12.85
CA LEU A 84 -7.45 -4.62 -12.58
C LEU A 84 -8.70 -4.06 -11.88
N ASP A 85 -8.54 -3.04 -11.06
CA ASP A 85 -9.63 -2.36 -10.38
C ASP A 85 -9.43 -0.84 -10.40
N PRO A 86 -9.76 -0.16 -11.52
CA PRO A 86 -9.57 1.28 -11.62
C PRO A 86 -10.35 2.08 -10.57
N ALA A 87 -11.48 1.56 -10.10
CA ALA A 87 -12.32 2.20 -9.09
C ALA A 87 -11.64 2.27 -7.71
N GLY A 88 -10.82 1.28 -7.36
CA GLY A 88 -10.07 1.23 -6.10
C GLY A 88 -8.76 2.02 -6.07
N THR A 89 -8.34 2.63 -7.19
CA THR A 89 -7.02 3.28 -7.33
C THR A 89 -6.77 4.35 -6.27
N GLU A 90 -7.74 5.24 -6.04
CA GLU A 90 -7.60 6.29 -5.03
C GLU A 90 -7.55 5.75 -3.60
N ALA A 91 -8.32 4.69 -3.30
CA ALA A 91 -8.32 4.07 -1.98
C ALA A 91 -6.97 3.41 -1.68
N ARG A 92 -6.40 2.71 -2.66
CA ARG A 92 -5.05 2.14 -2.58
C ARG A 92 -3.98 3.23 -2.46
N LEU A 93 -4.08 4.31 -3.23
CA LEU A 93 -3.15 5.44 -3.12
C LEU A 93 -3.19 6.06 -1.71
N ASN A 94 -4.39 6.36 -1.20
CA ASN A 94 -4.57 6.86 0.17
C ASN A 94 -3.91 5.92 1.20
N ARG A 95 -4.14 4.61 1.06
CA ARG A 95 -3.56 3.61 1.95
C ARG A 95 -2.02 3.57 1.88
N ARG A 96 -1.44 3.64 0.68
CA ARG A 96 0.02 3.69 0.47
C ARG A 96 0.64 4.92 1.13
N LEU A 97 0.03 6.09 0.94
CA LEU A 97 0.49 7.34 1.54
C LEU A 97 0.41 7.30 3.07
N ALA A 98 -0.69 6.81 3.62
CA ALA A 98 -0.84 6.64 5.07
C ALA A 98 0.18 5.67 5.67
N LEU A 99 0.43 4.53 5.00
CA LEU A 99 1.46 3.57 5.43
C LEU A 99 2.86 4.18 5.40
N ALA A 100 3.19 4.96 4.36
CA ALA A 100 4.46 5.67 4.26
C ALA A 100 4.64 6.71 5.39
N ALA A 101 3.54 7.29 5.90
CA ALA A 101 3.52 8.16 7.07
C ALA A 101 3.53 7.40 8.41
N GLY A 102 3.60 6.06 8.39
CA GLY A 102 3.59 5.21 9.58
C GLY A 102 2.21 5.00 10.21
N LEU A 103 1.13 5.28 9.47
CA LEU A 103 -0.24 5.23 9.97
C LEU A 103 -0.97 3.92 9.56
N GLY A 104 -1.75 3.39 10.51
CA GLY A 104 -2.65 2.25 10.31
C GLY A 104 -4.12 2.69 10.34
N ALA A 105 -5.04 1.79 9.98
CA ALA A 105 -6.48 2.04 10.14
C ALA A 105 -6.84 2.18 11.63
N GLU A 106 -6.24 1.35 12.48
CA GLU A 106 -6.41 1.41 13.92
C GLU A 106 -5.64 2.58 14.55
N PRO A 107 -6.24 3.31 15.51
CA PRO A 107 -5.55 4.33 16.27
C PRO A 107 -4.34 3.77 17.01
N ARG A 108 -3.18 4.39 16.81
CA ARG A 108 -1.95 4.06 17.52
C ARG A 108 -1.52 5.21 18.39
N ARG A 109 -1.13 4.88 19.63
CA ARG A 109 -0.59 5.85 20.57
C ARG A 109 0.82 6.25 20.14
N VAL A 110 1.05 7.55 20.04
CA VAL A 110 2.38 8.16 19.88
C VAL A 110 2.69 9.01 21.12
N ARG A 111 3.96 8.99 21.54
CA ARG A 111 4.46 9.92 22.55
C ARG A 111 4.86 11.20 21.86
N LEU A 112 4.42 12.31 22.43
CA LEU A 112 4.72 13.65 21.98
C LEU A 112 5.25 14.43 23.17
N TRP A 113 5.79 15.59 22.86
CA TRP A 113 6.18 16.53 23.88
C TRP A 113 4.99 17.37 24.36
N GLU A 114 5.21 18.13 25.43
CA GLU A 114 4.20 19.08 25.90
C GLU A 114 3.94 20.15 24.82
N ASP A 115 2.71 20.65 24.77
CA ASP A 115 2.25 21.66 23.82
C ASP A 115 2.35 21.27 22.33
N HIS A 116 2.19 19.98 22.01
CA HIS A 116 2.22 19.46 20.64
C HIS A 116 1.13 20.03 19.68
N GLY A 117 0.17 20.79 20.19
CA GLY A 117 -0.81 21.55 19.38
C GLY A 117 -1.80 20.70 18.56
N LEU A 118 -1.96 19.41 18.88
CA LEU A 118 -2.95 18.55 18.23
C LEU A 118 -4.28 18.67 18.98
N VAL A 119 -5.38 18.58 18.25
CA VAL A 119 -6.74 18.72 18.79
C VAL A 119 -7.53 17.45 18.49
N ASP A 120 -8.31 16.98 19.46
CA ASP A 120 -9.17 15.80 19.31
C ASP A 120 -10.15 15.97 18.15
N ASP A 121 -10.45 14.86 17.46
CA ASP A 121 -11.36 14.77 16.33
C ASP A 121 -11.01 15.70 15.14
N THR A 122 -9.72 15.99 14.96
CA THR A 122 -9.23 16.80 13.83
C THR A 122 -8.34 16.00 12.88
N MET A 123 -8.14 16.54 11.68
CA MET A 123 -7.08 16.09 10.78
C MET A 123 -5.86 17.00 10.90
N ALA A 124 -4.68 16.41 11.03
CA ALA A 124 -3.42 17.12 11.13
C ALA A 124 -2.39 16.56 10.15
N ALA A 125 -1.47 17.42 9.71
CA ALA A 125 -0.34 16.98 8.91
C ALA A 125 0.59 16.08 9.75
N TRP A 126 0.94 14.91 9.23
CA TRP A 126 1.75 13.90 9.93
C TRP A 126 2.61 13.11 8.95
N GLY A 127 3.92 13.02 9.21
CA GLY A 127 4.80 12.10 8.46
C GLY A 127 4.72 12.23 6.93
N SER A 128 4.66 13.47 6.41
CA SER A 128 4.45 13.77 4.97
C SER A 128 3.05 13.41 4.43
N TYR A 129 2.05 13.24 5.28
CA TYR A 129 0.66 13.00 4.89
C TYR A 129 -0.31 13.60 5.91
N TRP A 130 -1.51 13.03 6.03
CA TRP A 130 -2.55 13.42 6.97
C TRP A 130 -2.84 12.31 7.97
N ALA A 131 -3.09 12.67 9.22
CA ALA A 131 -3.54 11.78 10.28
C ALA A 131 -4.85 12.29 10.86
N VAL A 132 -5.73 11.35 11.25
CA VAL A 132 -6.86 11.65 12.13
C VAL A 132 -6.37 11.58 13.58
N VAL A 133 -6.55 12.68 14.30
CA VAL A 133 -6.29 12.79 15.73
C VAL A 133 -7.53 12.33 16.47
N VAL A 134 -7.48 11.13 17.03
CA VAL A 134 -8.63 10.51 17.72
C VAL A 134 -8.75 11.01 19.15
N ARG A 135 -7.60 11.20 19.81
CA ARG A 135 -7.53 11.63 21.19
C ARG A 135 -6.16 12.20 21.49
N THR A 136 -6.12 13.18 22.37
CA THR A 136 -4.90 13.79 22.88
C THR A 136 -4.90 13.85 24.40
N THR A 137 -3.71 14.04 24.93
CA THR A 137 -3.37 14.35 26.32
C THR A 137 -2.12 15.23 26.25
N ALA A 138 -1.69 15.81 27.36
CA ALA A 138 -0.53 16.71 27.37
C ALA A 138 0.76 16.15 26.69
N ARG A 139 0.97 14.82 26.68
CA ARG A 139 2.21 14.21 26.12
C ARG A 139 1.95 13.02 25.20
N GLN A 140 0.71 12.79 24.81
CA GLN A 140 0.35 11.61 24.00
C GLN A 140 -0.81 11.93 23.09
N ALA A 141 -0.78 11.37 21.88
CA ALA A 141 -1.88 11.39 20.94
C ALA A 141 -2.15 9.99 20.39
N TRP A 142 -3.39 9.73 20.00
CA TRP A 142 -3.82 8.54 19.27
C TRP A 142 -4.13 8.94 17.85
N LEU A 143 -3.35 8.41 16.91
CA LEU A 143 -3.42 8.77 15.51
C LEU A 143 -3.77 7.56 14.66
N ARG A 144 -4.61 7.76 13.65
CA ARG A 144 -4.86 6.77 12.60
C ARG A 144 -4.78 7.39 11.21
N ALA A 145 -4.71 6.53 10.22
CA ALA A 145 -4.89 6.89 8.82
C ALA A 145 -6.31 7.43 8.58
N PRO A 146 -6.46 8.50 7.79
CA PRO A 146 -7.77 8.90 7.30
C PRO A 146 -8.26 7.90 6.24
N THR A 147 -9.57 7.68 6.20
CA THR A 147 -10.23 6.99 5.11
C THR A 147 -10.33 7.89 3.88
N LEU A 148 -10.53 7.31 2.70
CA LEU A 148 -10.73 8.09 1.47
C LEU A 148 -11.98 8.99 1.57
N ALA A 149 -13.04 8.51 2.23
CA ALA A 149 -14.26 9.29 2.43
C ALA A 149 -14.00 10.53 3.30
N GLU A 150 -13.26 10.37 4.41
CA GLU A 150 -12.92 11.50 5.29
C GLU A 150 -12.00 12.51 4.58
N MET A 151 -11.04 12.05 3.77
CA MET A 151 -10.19 12.93 2.95
C MET A 151 -11.03 13.78 1.99
N ARG A 152 -11.99 13.15 1.30
CA ARG A 152 -12.90 13.83 0.35
C ARG A 152 -13.82 14.81 1.06
N GLN A 153 -14.39 14.43 2.19
CA GLN A 153 -15.26 15.29 2.99
C GLN A 153 -14.54 16.56 3.45
N MET A 154 -13.25 16.45 3.79
CA MET A 154 -12.42 17.58 4.24
C MET A 154 -11.75 18.34 3.08
N GLY A 155 -11.95 17.93 1.83
CA GLY A 155 -11.31 18.54 0.66
C GLY A 155 -9.79 18.45 0.65
N LEU A 156 -9.22 17.43 1.30
CA LEU A 156 -7.77 17.26 1.40
C LEU A 156 -7.21 16.50 0.19
N PRO A 157 -6.00 16.86 -0.29
CA PRO A 157 -5.41 16.23 -1.46
C PRO A 157 -4.87 14.83 -1.16
N LEU A 158 -5.01 13.91 -2.12
CA LEU A 158 -4.40 12.58 -2.11
C LEU A 158 -2.96 12.61 -2.63
N THR A 159 -2.13 13.47 -2.03
CA THR A 159 -0.72 13.61 -2.36
C THR A 159 0.11 13.62 -1.10
N ARG A 160 1.42 13.36 -1.23
CA ARG A 160 2.32 13.59 -0.09
C ARG A 160 2.29 15.07 0.26
N ASN A 161 2.11 15.35 1.55
CA ASN A 161 2.25 16.67 2.10
C ASN A 161 3.73 16.93 2.41
N ASP A 162 4.53 17.09 1.36
CA ASP A 162 5.98 17.28 1.42
C ASP A 162 6.39 18.77 1.39
N THR A 163 5.46 19.70 1.61
CA THR A 163 5.80 21.12 1.67
C THR A 163 6.84 21.36 2.78
N PRO A 164 7.76 22.32 2.60
CA PRO A 164 8.72 22.69 3.65
C PRO A 164 8.02 22.98 4.99
N GLU A 165 6.85 23.62 4.94
CA GLU A 165 6.02 23.95 6.09
C GLU A 165 5.45 22.70 6.77
N ALA A 166 4.95 21.73 6.00
CA ALA A 166 4.42 20.47 6.53
C ALA A 166 5.52 19.57 7.09
N ARG A 167 6.68 19.53 6.43
CA ARG A 167 7.87 18.86 6.95
C ARG A 167 8.36 19.52 8.24
N ALA A 168 8.41 20.85 8.28
CA ALA A 168 8.79 21.60 9.48
C ALA A 168 7.77 21.45 10.62
N ALA A 169 6.47 21.41 10.33
CA ALA A 169 5.42 21.13 11.31
C ALA A 169 5.55 19.69 11.86
N ALA A 170 5.71 18.69 10.99
CA ALA A 170 5.90 17.30 11.38
C ALA A 170 7.24 17.05 12.10
N ALA A 171 8.27 17.86 11.81
CA ALA A 171 9.53 17.85 12.55
C ALA A 171 9.35 18.47 13.93
N ARG A 172 8.71 19.66 14.04
CA ARG A 172 8.39 20.31 15.33
C ARG A 172 7.62 19.37 16.25
N ILE A 173 6.57 18.71 15.77
CA ILE A 173 5.78 17.76 16.58
C ILE A 173 6.64 16.58 17.10
N ARG A 174 7.65 16.15 16.34
CA ARG A 174 8.56 15.05 16.72
C ARG A 174 9.74 15.48 17.58
N SER A 175 10.25 16.69 17.36
CA SER A 175 11.38 17.22 18.10
C SER A 175 10.96 17.80 19.44
N ALA A 176 9.76 18.41 19.51
CA ALA A 176 9.01 18.93 20.69
C ALA A 176 9.85 19.25 21.93
#